data_AF-A0A3L6JML9-F1
#
_entry.id   AF-A0A3L6JML9-F1
#
_cell.length_a   1.000
_cell.length_b   1.000
_cell.length_c   1.000
_cell.angle_alpha   90.00
_cell.angle_beta   90.00
_cell.angle_gamma   90.00
#
_symmetry.space_group_name_H-M   'P 1'
#
loop_
_entity.id
_entity.type
_entity.pdbx_description
1 polymer ?
#
loop_
_entity_poly.entity_id
_entity_poly.type
_entity_poly.pdbx_seq_one_letter_code
_entity_poly.pdbx_strand_id
1 'polypeptide(L)'
;MSLTARELLQRLADDTGLPYDTVAKRVNRRMEKGKGFLEAVTEIAEENRLDPGKYSIDPVKIVAEVEKILREDYTQTLMISAVLGQMVEARGKKRFPPPAFFAFIEMLSTVVDAPHDTRSETSTEIEEQATRIIELMTTLVSLLCEWSEQGIIGISDDCPEALREIARAVFRKTKLLQGGLWTCISCGNIVEAKETHALMCLECDKKISSAHSIEARFGRLGERDRNGYGFTSE
;
A
#
# COMPACT_ATOMS: atom_id res chain seq x y z
N MET A 1 -19.48 8.98 13.94
CA MET A 1 -18.41 9.28 12.96
C MET A 1 -17.68 7.97 12.74
N SER A 2 -17.61 7.48 11.51
CA SER A 2 -17.04 6.15 11.23
C SER A 2 -15.52 6.23 11.03
N LEU A 3 -14.81 5.14 11.31
CA LEU A 3 -13.37 5.04 11.03
C LEU A 3 -13.09 4.29 9.72
N THR A 4 -13.96 3.37 9.32
CA THR A 4 -13.77 2.60 8.08
C THR A 4 -14.90 2.83 7.08
N ALA A 5 -14.58 2.64 5.79
CA ALA A 5 -15.58 2.64 4.72
C ALA A 5 -16.65 1.57 4.99
N ARG A 6 -16.25 0.40 5.50
CA ARG A 6 -17.17 -0.69 5.85
C ARG A 6 -18.21 -0.27 6.88
N GLU A 7 -17.77 0.33 7.99
CA GLU A 7 -18.66 0.84 9.04
C GLU A 7 -19.63 1.90 8.49
N LEU A 8 -19.12 2.81 7.65
CA LEU A 8 -19.93 3.87 7.04
C LEU A 8 -21.00 3.30 6.09
N LEU A 9 -20.61 2.37 5.21
CA LEU A 9 -21.51 1.73 4.25
C LEU A 9 -22.53 0.82 4.94
N GLN A 10 -22.14 0.14 6.02
CA GLN A 10 -23.07 -0.65 6.82
C GLN A 10 -24.15 0.24 7.44
N ARG A 11 -23.74 1.37 8.04
CA ARG A 11 -24.68 2.33 8.61
C ARG A 11 -25.63 2.90 7.54
N LEU A 12 -25.10 3.25 6.37
CA LEU A 12 -25.92 3.72 5.25
C LEU A 12 -26.89 2.62 4.77
N ALA A 13 -26.45 1.36 4.71
CA ALA A 13 -27.30 0.23 4.36
C ALA A 13 -28.45 0.04 5.36
N ASP A 14 -28.14 0.11 6.66
CA ASP A 14 -29.13 0.01 7.73
C ASP A 14 -30.15 1.16 7.66
N ASP A 15 -29.69 2.40 7.48
CA ASP A 15 -30.56 3.59 7.43
C ASP A 15 -31.42 3.64 6.15
N THR A 16 -30.92 3.12 5.02
CA THR A 16 -31.66 3.04 3.75
C THR A 16 -32.58 1.83 3.66
N GLY A 17 -32.40 0.83 4.52
CA GLY A 17 -33.06 -0.48 4.41
C GLY A 17 -32.60 -1.33 3.22
N LEU A 18 -31.48 -0.96 2.58
CA LEU A 18 -30.92 -1.69 1.44
C LEU A 18 -29.86 -2.71 1.92
N PRO A 19 -29.68 -3.84 1.20
CA PRO A 19 -28.57 -4.74 1.48
C PRO A 19 -27.20 -4.07 1.32
N TYR A 20 -26.25 -4.39 2.20
CA TYR A 20 -24.88 -3.86 2.18
C TYR A 20 -24.22 -3.98 0.80
N ASP A 21 -24.35 -5.13 0.15
CA ASP A 21 -23.72 -5.38 -1.15
C ASP A 21 -24.28 -4.47 -2.25
N THR A 22 -25.55 -4.09 -2.14
CA THR A 22 -26.21 -3.16 -3.06
C THR A 22 -25.69 -1.75 -2.89
N VAL A 23 -25.53 -1.30 -1.65
CA VAL A 23 -24.93 0.01 -1.32
C VAL A 23 -23.47 0.07 -1.77
N ALA A 24 -22.67 -0.96 -1.45
CA ALA A 24 -21.26 -1.04 -1.85
C ALA A 24 -21.09 -1.02 -3.38
N LYS A 25 -21.91 -1.78 -4.14
CA LYS A 25 -21.90 -1.76 -5.61
C LYS A 25 -22.23 -0.38 -6.17
N ARG A 26 -23.19 0.33 -5.58
CA ARG A 26 -23.56 1.69 -6.00
C ARG A 26 -22.43 2.68 -5.79
N VAL A 27 -21.77 2.64 -4.63
CA VAL A 27 -20.61 3.49 -4.34
C VAL A 27 -19.48 3.20 -5.32
N ASN A 28 -19.11 1.93 -5.51
CA ASN A 28 -18.06 1.55 -6.45
C ASN A 28 -18.35 2.03 -7.88
N ARG A 29 -19.58 1.87 -8.36
CA ARG A 29 -19.99 2.33 -9.70
C ARG A 29 -19.90 3.85 -9.86
N ARG A 30 -20.06 4.62 -8.78
CA ARG A 30 -19.87 6.09 -8.81
C ARG A 30 -18.40 6.44 -8.80
N MET A 31 -17.60 5.77 -7.97
CA MET A 31 -16.15 5.95 -7.94
C MET A 31 -15.48 5.59 -9.26
N GLU A 32 -15.94 4.53 -9.94
CA GLU A 32 -15.51 4.18 -11.30
C GLU A 32 -15.75 5.32 -12.30
N LYS A 33 -16.77 6.15 -12.08
CA LYS A 33 -17.10 7.31 -12.91
C LYS A 33 -16.37 8.60 -12.52
N GLY A 34 -15.39 8.54 -11.60
CA GLY A 34 -14.65 9.73 -11.16
C GLY A 34 -15.17 10.38 -9.88
N LYS A 35 -16.23 9.85 -9.25
CA LYS A 35 -16.78 10.45 -8.03
C LYS A 35 -15.92 10.11 -6.81
N GLY A 36 -15.75 11.08 -5.90
CA GLY A 36 -15.10 10.83 -4.62
C GLY A 36 -15.90 9.83 -3.77
N PHE A 37 -15.24 9.11 -2.84
CA PHE A 37 -15.93 8.15 -1.98
C PHE A 37 -17.04 8.81 -1.13
N LEU A 38 -16.74 9.93 -0.46
CA LEU A 38 -17.72 10.64 0.38
C LEU A 38 -18.81 11.33 -0.45
N GLU A 39 -18.46 11.81 -1.64
CA GLU A 39 -19.43 12.35 -2.60
C GLU A 39 -20.41 11.26 -3.04
N ALA A 40 -19.91 10.07 -3.41
CA ALA A 40 -20.74 8.94 -3.78
C ALA A 40 -21.69 8.52 -2.65
N VAL A 41 -21.21 8.47 -1.40
CA VAL A 41 -22.01 8.18 -0.21
C VAL A 41 -23.08 9.26 0.02
N THR A 42 -22.71 10.53 -0.08
CA THR A 42 -23.61 11.68 0.08
C THR A 42 -24.75 11.62 -0.92
N GLU A 43 -24.45 11.42 -2.20
CA GLU A 43 -25.46 11.28 -3.23
C GLU A 43 -26.42 10.09 -2.95
N ILE A 44 -25.95 8.96 -2.38
CA ILE A 44 -26.85 7.84 -2.03
C ILE A 44 -27.76 8.24 -0.85
N ALA A 45 -27.22 8.93 0.15
CA ALA A 45 -27.99 9.40 1.28
C ALA A 45 -29.10 10.37 0.83
N GLU A 46 -28.77 11.31 -0.04
CA GLU A 46 -29.72 12.28 -0.60
C GLU A 46 -30.83 11.61 -1.42
N GLU A 47 -30.48 10.65 -2.28
CA GLU A 47 -31.46 9.85 -3.05
C GLU A 47 -32.48 9.13 -2.16
N ASN A 48 -32.07 8.76 -0.94
CA ASN A 48 -32.92 8.08 0.05
C ASN A 48 -33.51 9.04 1.09
N ARG A 49 -33.40 10.36 0.89
CA ARG A 49 -33.91 11.41 1.80
C ARG A 49 -33.31 11.32 3.22
N LEU A 50 -32.08 10.86 3.33
CA LEU A 50 -31.31 10.84 4.56
C LEU A 50 -30.45 12.10 4.68
N ASP A 51 -30.07 12.46 5.89
CA ASP A 51 -29.17 13.58 6.18
C ASP A 51 -27.71 13.19 5.85
N PRO A 52 -27.09 13.80 4.81
CA PRO A 52 -25.74 13.44 4.39
C PRO A 52 -24.67 13.72 5.46
N GLY A 53 -24.90 14.72 6.32
CA GLY A 53 -23.96 15.11 7.36
C GLY A 53 -23.68 14.01 8.39
N LYS A 54 -24.54 12.98 8.45
CA LYS A 54 -24.37 11.81 9.31
C LYS A 54 -23.31 10.83 8.81
N TYR A 55 -22.93 10.91 7.53
CA TYR A 55 -22.04 9.97 6.86
C TYR A 55 -20.68 10.61 6.55
N SER A 56 -19.83 10.69 7.58
CA SER A 56 -18.48 11.25 7.47
C SER A 56 -17.42 10.29 8.01
N ILE A 57 -16.24 10.36 7.38
CA ILE A 57 -15.00 9.73 7.82
C ILE A 57 -13.93 10.81 7.83
N ASP A 58 -13.07 10.79 8.85
CA ASP A 58 -11.93 11.68 8.97
C ASP A 58 -10.63 10.92 8.67
N PRO A 59 -9.97 11.18 7.52
CA PRO A 59 -8.72 10.54 7.15
C PRO A 59 -7.61 10.70 8.20
N VAL A 60 -7.60 11.81 8.95
CA VAL A 60 -6.57 12.08 9.97
C VAL A 60 -6.73 11.14 11.16
N LYS A 61 -7.97 10.79 11.53
CA LYS A 61 -8.20 9.81 12.60
C LYS A 61 -7.84 8.39 12.18
N ILE A 62 -7.96 8.06 10.90
CA ILE A 62 -7.47 6.77 10.38
C ILE A 62 -5.96 6.66 10.57
N VAL A 63 -5.23 7.71 10.20
CA VAL A 63 -3.77 7.79 10.39
C VAL A 63 -3.39 7.68 11.85
N ALA A 64 -4.07 8.42 12.75
CA ALA A 64 -3.81 8.34 14.18
C ALA A 64 -4.05 6.93 14.76
N GLU A 65 -5.09 6.23 14.32
CA GLU A 65 -5.38 4.86 14.75
C GLU A 65 -4.32 3.88 14.23
N VAL A 66 -3.87 4.04 12.98
CA VAL A 66 -2.80 3.21 12.42
C VAL A 66 -1.48 3.45 13.15
N GLU A 67 -1.11 4.71 13.42
CA GLU A 67 0.08 5.02 14.21
C GLU A 67 0.02 4.41 15.61
N LYS A 68 -1.16 4.41 16.24
CA LYS A 68 -1.36 3.81 17.55
C LYS A 68 -1.06 2.30 17.51
N ILE A 69 -1.62 1.58 16.53
CA ILE A 69 -1.35 0.14 16.35
C ILE A 69 0.14 -0.10 16.09
N LEU A 70 0.76 0.67 15.21
CA LEU A 70 2.18 0.49 14.84
C LEU A 70 3.17 0.87 15.94
N ARG A 71 2.77 1.72 16.89
CA ARG A 71 3.60 2.12 18.04
C ARG A 71 3.35 1.26 19.29
N GLU A 72 2.38 0.36 19.25
CA GLU A 72 2.04 -0.47 20.41
C GLU A 72 3.17 -1.46 20.72
N ASP A 73 3.58 -2.24 19.72
CA ASP A 73 4.67 -3.21 19.86
C ASP A 73 5.43 -3.37 18.52
N TYR A 74 6.77 -3.31 18.59
CA TYR A 74 7.62 -3.47 17.41
C TYR A 74 7.54 -4.88 16.79
N THR A 75 7.50 -5.92 17.61
CA THR A 75 7.35 -7.32 17.18
C THR A 75 6.02 -7.51 16.46
N GLN A 76 4.93 -6.98 17.02
CA GLN A 76 3.61 -6.98 16.39
C GLN A 76 3.65 -6.29 15.03
N THR A 77 4.27 -5.12 14.96
CA THR A 77 4.44 -4.36 13.72
C THR A 77 5.18 -5.15 12.65
N LEU A 78 6.25 -5.87 13.02
CA LEU A 78 6.96 -6.76 12.10
C LEU A 78 6.08 -7.92 11.61
N MET A 79 5.29 -8.52 12.49
CA MET A 79 4.39 -9.62 12.14
C MET A 79 3.26 -9.16 11.23
N ILE A 80 2.63 -8.02 11.51
CA ILE A 80 1.66 -7.37 10.63
C ILE A 80 2.29 -7.10 9.25
N SER A 81 3.50 -6.54 9.22
CA SER A 81 4.22 -6.25 7.97
C SER A 81 4.45 -7.53 7.15
N ALA A 82 4.84 -8.63 7.79
CA ALA A 82 5.02 -9.92 7.13
C ALA A 82 3.70 -10.48 6.56
N VAL A 83 2.61 -10.42 7.32
CA VAL A 83 1.27 -10.85 6.86
C VAL A 83 0.84 -10.04 5.64
N LEU A 84 0.94 -8.71 5.70
CA LEU A 84 0.54 -7.83 4.60
C LEU A 84 1.40 -8.04 3.36
N GLY A 85 2.71 -8.25 3.53
CA GLY A 85 3.62 -8.58 2.43
C GLY A 85 3.20 -9.86 1.70
N GLN A 86 2.91 -10.93 2.44
CA GLN A 86 2.39 -12.17 1.84
C GLN A 86 1.06 -11.98 1.12
N MET A 87 0.16 -11.16 1.68
CA MET A 87 -1.14 -10.89 1.05
C MET A 87 -1.02 -10.08 -0.24
N VAL A 88 -0.02 -9.20 -0.40
CA VAL A 88 0.17 -8.46 -1.67
C VAL A 88 0.66 -9.37 -2.80
N GLU A 89 1.46 -10.37 -2.46
CA GLU A 89 1.97 -11.38 -3.40
C GLU A 89 0.93 -12.47 -3.73
N ALA A 90 -0.07 -12.64 -2.86
CA ALA A 90 -1.13 -13.61 -3.06
C ALA A 90 -1.93 -13.36 -4.36
N ARG A 91 -2.50 -14.44 -4.92
CA ARG A 91 -3.34 -14.39 -6.13
C ARG A 91 -4.83 -14.39 -5.79
N GLY A 92 -5.62 -13.76 -6.64
CA GLY A 92 -7.09 -13.78 -6.55
C GLY A 92 -7.64 -12.98 -5.36
N LYS A 93 -8.75 -13.44 -4.78
CA LYS A 93 -9.53 -12.69 -3.77
C LYS A 93 -8.83 -12.48 -2.42
N LYS A 94 -7.72 -13.18 -2.17
CA LYS A 94 -6.91 -13.02 -0.95
C LYS A 94 -5.87 -11.91 -1.08
N ARG A 95 -5.75 -11.31 -2.27
CA ARG A 95 -4.74 -10.28 -2.55
C ARG A 95 -5.08 -8.98 -1.85
N PHE A 96 -4.19 -8.50 -0.99
CA PHE A 96 -4.31 -7.17 -0.42
C PHE A 96 -4.07 -6.12 -1.52
N PRO A 97 -4.93 -5.09 -1.68
CA PRO A 97 -4.76 -4.10 -2.74
C PRO A 97 -3.41 -3.38 -2.63
N PRO A 98 -2.58 -3.40 -3.69
CA PRO A 98 -1.27 -2.75 -3.66
C PRO A 98 -1.28 -1.27 -3.28
N PRO A 99 -2.27 -0.43 -3.69
CA PRO A 99 -2.36 0.95 -3.21
C PRO A 99 -2.48 1.07 -1.69
N ALA A 100 -3.30 0.21 -1.06
CA ALA A 100 -3.46 0.18 0.39
C ALA A 100 -2.18 -0.29 1.09
N PHE A 101 -1.44 -1.23 0.47
CA PHE A 101 -0.12 -1.62 0.95
C PHE A 101 0.91 -0.49 0.83
N PHE A 102 0.89 0.29 -0.25
CA PHE A 102 1.79 1.44 -0.35
C PHE A 102 1.51 2.49 0.72
N ALA A 103 0.24 2.75 1.04
CA ALA A 103 -0.12 3.62 2.16
C ALA A 103 0.43 3.08 3.49
N PHE A 104 0.31 1.77 3.71
CA PHE A 104 0.90 1.11 4.89
C PHE A 104 2.41 1.32 4.98
N ILE A 105 3.16 1.14 3.88
CA ILE A 105 4.62 1.33 3.87
C ILE A 105 5.01 2.78 4.15
N GLU A 106 4.27 3.76 3.61
CA GLU A 106 4.50 5.16 3.93
C GLU A 106 4.27 5.43 5.42
N MET A 107 3.18 4.92 5.98
CA MET A 107 2.89 5.03 7.41
C MET A 107 4.01 4.40 8.26
N LEU A 108 4.42 3.18 7.94
CA LEU A 108 5.49 2.47 8.64
C LEU A 108 6.81 3.27 8.63
N SER A 109 7.14 3.95 7.53
CA SER A 109 8.36 4.75 7.43
C SER A 109 8.39 5.99 8.34
N THR A 110 7.22 6.44 8.80
CA THR A 110 7.07 7.58 9.72
C THR A 110 7.07 7.20 11.19
N VAL A 111 6.97 5.90 11.51
CA VAL A 111 7.00 5.40 12.88
C VAL A 111 8.46 5.28 13.33
N VAL A 112 8.96 6.32 13.98
CA VAL A 112 10.27 6.32 14.64
C VAL A 112 10.07 5.75 16.05
N ASP A 113 10.85 4.74 16.40
CA ASP A 113 10.97 4.15 17.75
C ASP A 113 9.67 3.60 18.37
N ALA A 114 9.25 2.40 17.94
CA ALA A 114 8.31 1.58 18.72
C ALA A 114 9.05 0.90 19.90
N PRO A 115 8.48 0.88 21.11
CA PRO A 115 9.06 0.14 22.22
C PRO A 115 9.15 -1.35 21.87
N HIS A 116 10.27 -1.97 22.25
CA HIS A 116 10.42 -3.42 22.17
C HIS A 116 9.90 -4.01 23.49
N ASP A 117 8.61 -4.32 23.55
CA ASP A 117 8.05 -5.03 24.69
C ASP A 117 8.13 -6.54 24.41
N THR A 118 8.51 -7.34 25.41
CA THR A 118 8.58 -8.81 25.29
C THR A 118 7.22 -9.44 25.63
N ARG A 119 6.12 -8.81 25.25
CA ARG A 119 4.80 -9.37 25.51
C ARG A 119 4.54 -10.49 24.51
N SER A 120 4.21 -11.66 25.05
CA SER A 120 3.76 -12.84 24.31
C SER A 120 2.35 -12.56 23.78
N GLU A 121 2.23 -11.75 22.72
CA GLU A 121 0.98 -11.64 21.98
C GLU A 121 0.63 -12.97 21.30
N THR A 122 -0.66 -13.28 21.25
CA THR A 122 -1.15 -14.51 20.62
C THR A 122 -1.32 -14.31 19.11
N SER A 123 -1.21 -15.39 18.32
CA SER A 123 -1.36 -15.31 16.86
C SER A 123 -2.69 -14.69 16.42
N THR A 124 -3.74 -14.85 17.22
CA THR A 124 -5.09 -14.34 16.94
C THR A 124 -5.16 -12.82 17.04
N GLU A 125 -4.48 -12.21 18.02
CA GLU A 125 -4.44 -10.74 18.17
C GLU A 125 -3.76 -10.08 16.96
N ILE A 126 -2.72 -10.71 16.43
CA ILE A 126 -2.00 -10.23 15.25
C ILE A 126 -2.89 -10.28 13.99
N GLU A 127 -3.65 -11.36 13.81
CA GLU A 127 -4.58 -11.49 12.67
C GLU A 127 -5.69 -10.43 12.71
N GLU A 128 -6.21 -10.14 13.90
CA GLU A 128 -7.22 -9.10 14.11
C GLU A 128 -6.66 -7.70 13.82
N GLN A 129 -5.46 -7.39 14.34
CA GLN A 129 -4.80 -6.11 14.07
C GLN A 129 -4.42 -5.95 12.60
N ALA A 130 -3.91 -7.01 11.95
CA ALA A 130 -3.64 -6.99 10.51
C ALA A 130 -4.93 -6.75 9.71
N THR A 131 -6.04 -7.39 10.08
CA THR A 131 -7.35 -7.15 9.46
C THR A 131 -7.79 -5.70 9.64
N ARG A 132 -7.60 -5.13 10.84
CA ARG A 132 -7.93 -3.73 11.11
C ARG A 132 -7.09 -2.78 10.26
N ILE A 133 -5.78 -3.02 10.15
CA ILE A 133 -4.89 -2.23 9.29
C ILE A 133 -5.33 -2.33 7.82
N ILE A 134 -5.72 -3.51 7.34
CA ILE A 134 -6.24 -3.68 5.97
C ILE A 134 -7.45 -2.79 5.73
N GLU A 135 -8.43 -2.79 6.65
CA GLU A 135 -9.63 -1.97 6.52
C GLU A 135 -9.31 -0.47 6.57
N LEU A 136 -8.45 -0.05 7.50
CA LEU A 136 -8.03 1.35 7.68
C LEU A 136 -7.27 1.86 6.44
N MET A 137 -6.29 1.10 5.95
CA MET A 137 -5.51 1.50 4.77
C MET A 137 -6.32 1.50 3.49
N THR A 138 -7.21 0.51 3.31
CA THR A 138 -8.12 0.49 2.16
C THR A 138 -9.06 1.68 2.18
N THR A 139 -9.60 2.02 3.36
CA THR A 139 -10.45 3.21 3.55
C THR A 139 -9.67 4.49 3.26
N LEU A 140 -8.45 4.60 3.79
CA LEU A 140 -7.60 5.77 3.62
C LEU A 140 -7.34 6.05 2.14
N VAL A 141 -6.93 5.05 1.37
CA VAL A 141 -6.66 5.23 -0.07
C VAL A 141 -7.93 5.60 -0.84
N SER A 142 -9.08 5.03 -0.49
CA SER A 142 -10.38 5.42 -1.09
C SER A 142 -10.74 6.89 -0.85
N LEU A 143 -10.24 7.50 0.23
CA LEU A 143 -10.48 8.91 0.57
C LEU A 143 -9.41 9.84 -0.03
N LEU A 144 -8.15 9.40 -0.10
CA LEU A 144 -7.04 10.23 -0.54
C LEU A 144 -6.83 10.25 -2.05
N CYS A 145 -7.31 9.23 -2.78
CA CYS A 145 -7.05 9.08 -4.21
C CYS A 145 -8.31 9.33 -5.04
N GLU A 146 -8.11 9.85 -6.26
CA GLU A 146 -9.14 9.95 -7.28
C GLU A 146 -9.19 8.65 -8.09
N TRP A 147 -10.41 8.13 -8.32
CA TRP A 147 -10.66 6.83 -8.92
C TRP A 147 -11.34 6.96 -10.28
N SER A 148 -11.15 5.94 -11.12
CA SER A 148 -11.79 5.78 -12.42
C SER A 148 -11.97 4.29 -12.73
N GLU A 149 -12.60 3.97 -13.86
CA GLU A 149 -12.65 2.60 -14.40
C GLU A 149 -11.25 2.00 -14.61
N GLN A 150 -10.23 2.82 -14.86
CA GLN A 150 -8.83 2.39 -15.02
C GLN A 150 -8.07 2.31 -13.67
N GLY A 151 -8.75 2.56 -12.55
CA GLY A 151 -8.19 2.62 -11.20
C GLY A 151 -7.80 4.03 -10.78
N ILE A 152 -6.76 4.17 -9.95
CA ILE A 152 -6.35 5.47 -9.41
C ILE A 152 -5.78 6.37 -10.53
N ILE A 153 -6.32 7.58 -10.67
CA ILE A 153 -5.93 8.56 -11.70
C ILE A 153 -5.32 9.84 -11.14
N GLY A 154 -5.52 10.12 -9.85
CA GLY A 154 -5.02 11.32 -9.20
C GLY A 154 -5.08 11.26 -7.68
N ILE A 155 -4.84 12.41 -7.07
CA ILE A 155 -5.07 12.66 -5.65
C ILE A 155 -6.45 13.33 -5.56
N SER A 156 -7.27 12.93 -4.59
CA SER A 156 -8.58 13.53 -4.35
C SER A 156 -8.45 15.03 -4.03
N ASP A 157 -9.34 15.86 -4.57
CA ASP A 157 -9.38 17.30 -4.26
C ASP A 157 -9.66 17.56 -2.78
N ASP A 158 -10.41 16.66 -2.14
CA ASP A 158 -10.75 16.70 -0.71
C ASP A 158 -9.65 16.12 0.20
N CYS A 159 -8.49 15.77 -0.36
CA CYS A 159 -7.36 15.25 0.39
C CYS A 159 -6.84 16.30 1.40
N PRO A 160 -6.84 16.01 2.71
CA PRO A 160 -6.33 16.94 3.72
C PRO A 160 -4.85 17.29 3.46
N GLU A 161 -4.48 18.57 3.64
CA GLU A 161 -3.12 19.05 3.37
C GLU A 161 -2.06 18.21 4.12
N ALA A 162 -2.35 17.86 5.38
CA ALA A 162 -1.47 17.03 6.22
C ALA A 162 -1.17 15.64 5.63
N LEU A 163 -2.03 15.13 4.75
CA LEU A 163 -1.93 13.79 4.17
C LEU A 163 -1.54 13.80 2.69
N ARG A 164 -1.31 14.99 2.10
CA ARG A 164 -0.98 15.11 0.67
C ARG A 164 0.30 14.41 0.28
N GLU A 165 1.32 14.41 1.13
CA GLU A 165 2.58 13.71 0.82
C GLU A 165 2.38 12.19 0.77
N ILE A 166 1.63 11.62 1.72
CA ILE A 166 1.25 10.20 1.71
C ILE A 166 0.43 9.90 0.44
N ALA A 167 -0.59 10.71 0.14
CA ALA A 167 -1.43 10.54 -1.05
C ALA A 167 -0.60 10.58 -2.35
N ARG A 168 0.37 11.50 -2.44
CA ARG A 168 1.28 11.63 -3.58
C ARG A 168 2.19 10.41 -3.72
N ALA A 169 2.74 9.91 -2.61
CA ALA A 169 3.58 8.72 -2.62
C ALA A 169 2.77 7.47 -3.06
N VAL A 170 1.57 7.29 -2.51
CA VAL A 170 0.65 6.22 -2.91
C VAL A 170 0.31 6.33 -4.40
N PHE A 171 -0.10 7.50 -4.86
CA PHE A 171 -0.42 7.76 -6.27
C PHE A 171 0.74 7.39 -7.20
N ARG A 172 1.95 7.88 -6.91
CA ARG A 172 3.15 7.60 -7.71
C ARG A 172 3.44 6.09 -7.77
N LYS A 173 3.46 5.41 -6.62
CA LYS A 173 3.72 3.96 -6.54
C LYS A 173 2.63 3.15 -7.23
N THR A 174 1.37 3.55 -7.11
CA THR A 174 0.26 2.92 -7.83
C THR A 174 0.37 3.13 -9.33
N LYS A 175 0.72 4.32 -9.81
CA LYS A 175 0.93 4.57 -11.24
C LYS A 175 2.08 3.76 -11.81
N LEU A 176 3.16 3.61 -11.06
CA LEU A 176 4.24 2.69 -11.42
C LEU A 176 3.70 1.28 -11.60
N LEU A 177 2.97 0.76 -10.62
CA LEU A 177 2.42 -0.58 -10.70
C LEU A 177 1.39 -0.75 -11.83
N GLN A 178 0.48 0.21 -12.02
CA GLN A 178 -0.55 0.19 -13.07
C GLN A 178 0.05 0.32 -14.47
N GLY A 179 1.11 1.10 -14.64
CA GLY A 179 1.88 1.16 -15.87
C GLY A 179 2.74 -0.07 -16.11
N GLY A 180 2.76 -1.01 -15.16
CA GLY A 180 3.70 -2.13 -15.18
C GLY A 180 5.13 -1.64 -15.21
N LEU A 181 5.44 -0.51 -14.57
CA LEU A 181 6.73 0.18 -14.57
C LEU A 181 7.57 -0.22 -13.35
N TRP A 182 8.88 -0.29 -13.54
CA TRP A 182 9.92 -0.68 -12.59
C TRP A 182 10.98 0.41 -12.51
N THR A 183 11.62 0.59 -11.36
CA THR A 183 12.70 1.57 -11.18
C THR A 183 14.06 0.89 -11.32
N CYS A 184 14.88 1.34 -12.26
CA CYS A 184 16.23 0.81 -12.43
C CYS A 184 17.13 1.22 -11.25
N ILE A 185 17.74 0.23 -10.58
CA ILE A 185 18.64 0.46 -9.43
C ILE A 185 19.90 1.25 -9.83
N SER A 186 20.38 1.12 -11.07
CA SER A 186 21.61 1.77 -11.51
C SER A 186 21.45 3.25 -11.88
N CYS A 187 20.30 3.68 -12.40
CA CYS A 187 20.11 5.04 -12.89
C CYS A 187 18.90 5.77 -12.31
N GLY A 188 18.05 5.08 -11.53
CA GLY A 188 16.83 5.64 -10.96
C GLY A 188 15.70 5.87 -11.97
N ASN A 189 15.90 5.55 -13.25
CA ASN A 189 14.86 5.74 -14.26
C ASN A 189 13.72 4.73 -14.07
N ILE A 190 12.50 5.23 -14.26
CA ILE A 190 11.28 4.44 -14.32
C ILE A 190 11.11 3.91 -15.75
N VAL A 191 10.99 2.60 -15.91
CA VAL A 191 10.90 1.90 -17.20
C VAL A 191 9.81 0.84 -17.16
N GLU A 192 9.29 0.35 -18.29
CA GLU A 192 8.33 -0.77 -18.27
C GLU A 192 9.00 -2.05 -17.75
N ALA A 193 8.34 -2.78 -16.85
CA ALA A 193 8.81 -4.03 -16.25
C ALA A 193 9.05 -5.12 -17.31
N LYS A 194 8.32 -5.06 -18.44
CA LYS A 194 8.59 -5.92 -19.62
C LYS A 194 9.93 -5.60 -20.30
N GLU A 195 10.48 -4.41 -20.07
CA GLU A 195 11.76 -3.92 -20.59
C GLU A 195 12.89 -4.01 -19.54
N THR A 196 12.66 -4.73 -18.44
CA THR A 196 13.65 -4.92 -17.38
C THR A 196 14.26 -6.32 -17.37
N HIS A 197 15.56 -6.37 -17.07
CA HIS A 197 16.28 -7.60 -16.77
C HIS A 197 16.54 -7.65 -15.27
N ALA A 198 15.66 -8.32 -14.52
CA ALA A 198 15.69 -8.65 -13.07
C ALA A 198 15.98 -7.52 -12.05
N LEU A 199 16.94 -6.63 -12.29
CA LEU A 199 17.44 -5.58 -11.41
C LEU A 199 17.61 -4.21 -12.12
N MET A 200 17.71 -4.17 -13.46
CA MET A 200 18.12 -2.96 -14.21
C MET A 200 17.29 -2.73 -15.49
N CYS A 201 17.24 -1.48 -15.96
CA CYS A 201 16.69 -1.16 -17.28
C CYS A 201 17.63 -1.62 -18.38
N LEU A 202 17.06 -1.87 -19.57
CA LEU A 202 17.76 -2.40 -20.73
C LEU A 202 19.01 -1.60 -21.13
N GLU A 203 18.99 -0.27 -20.98
CA GLU A 203 20.16 0.57 -21.28
C GLU A 203 21.31 0.39 -20.29
N CYS A 204 21.01 0.31 -18.99
CA CYS A 204 22.04 0.12 -17.98
C CYS A 204 22.57 -1.31 -18.01
N ASP A 205 21.72 -2.30 -18.28
CA ASP A 205 22.14 -3.69 -18.49
C ASP A 205 23.07 -3.81 -19.71
N LYS A 206 22.70 -3.23 -20.86
CA LYS A 206 23.56 -3.18 -22.06
C LYS A 206 24.88 -2.47 -21.83
N LYS A 207 24.95 -1.43 -20.99
CA LYS A 207 26.22 -0.78 -20.63
C LYS A 207 27.16 -1.70 -19.85
N ILE A 208 26.61 -2.60 -19.01
CA ILE A 208 27.38 -3.64 -18.34
C ILE A 208 27.80 -4.71 -19.34
N SER A 209 26.90 -5.16 -20.21
CA SER A 209 27.20 -6.21 -21.20
C SER A 209 28.14 -5.76 -22.33
N SER A 210 28.17 -4.47 -22.67
CA SER A 210 29.09 -3.87 -23.65
C SER A 210 30.44 -3.45 -23.06
N ALA A 211 30.56 -3.46 -21.73
CA ALA A 211 31.84 -3.28 -21.04
C ALA A 211 32.68 -4.57 -21.08
N HIS A 212 33.09 -4.95 -22.30
CA HIS A 212 34.16 -5.89 -22.62
C HIS A 212 33.97 -7.34 -22.18
N SER A 213 34.39 -8.24 -23.07
CA SER A 213 34.45 -9.67 -22.86
C SER A 213 35.03 -10.02 -21.48
N ILE A 214 34.24 -10.77 -20.71
CA ILE A 214 34.67 -11.39 -19.46
C ILE A 214 35.97 -12.21 -19.68
N GLU A 215 36.18 -12.71 -20.91
CA GLU A 215 37.36 -13.45 -21.36
C GLU A 215 38.66 -12.62 -21.36
N ALA A 216 38.61 -11.29 -21.53
CA ALA A 216 39.81 -10.44 -21.47
C ALA A 216 40.29 -10.18 -20.03
N ARG A 217 39.43 -10.38 -19.01
CA ARG A 217 39.78 -10.18 -17.59
C ARG A 217 40.35 -11.44 -16.93
N PHE A 218 40.01 -12.64 -17.40
CA PHE A 218 40.52 -13.89 -16.82
C PHE A 218 41.96 -14.24 -17.25
N GLY A 219 42.47 -13.67 -18.34
CA GLY A 219 43.85 -13.89 -18.80
C GLY A 219 44.95 -13.23 -17.96
N ARG A 220 44.62 -12.43 -16.94
CA ARG A 220 45.58 -11.73 -16.06
C ARG A 220 45.40 -12.00 -14.56
N LEU A 221 44.65 -13.04 -14.18
CA LEU A 221 44.49 -13.47 -12.78
C LEU A 221 45.11 -14.86 -12.53
N GLY A 222 46.16 -15.19 -13.30
CA GLY A 222 47.19 -16.07 -12.78
C GLY A 222 47.89 -15.36 -11.63
N GLU A 223 47.95 -16.02 -10.47
CA GLU A 223 48.65 -15.64 -9.24
C GLU A 223 47.96 -14.57 -8.36
N ARG A 224 47.11 -15.03 -7.44
CA ARG A 224 47.29 -14.81 -5.99
C ARG A 224 46.27 -15.61 -5.17
N ASP A 225 46.80 -16.30 -4.17
CA ASP A 225 46.16 -17.34 -3.36
C ASP A 225 44.89 -16.92 -2.62
N ARG A 226 43.94 -17.87 -2.60
CA ARG A 226 42.76 -17.86 -1.72
C ARG A 226 43.19 -18.32 -0.32
N ASN A 227 42.98 -17.49 0.69
CA ASN A 227 42.79 -17.95 2.07
C ASN A 227 41.32 -17.79 2.44
N GLY A 228 40.64 -18.92 2.62
CA GLY A 228 39.25 -19.00 3.10
C GLY A 228 39.14 -18.77 4.60
N TYR A 229 37.99 -18.25 5.03
CA TYR A 229 37.65 -18.11 6.45
C TYR A 229 37.23 -19.47 7.01
N GLY A 230 38.12 -20.08 7.80
CA GLY A 230 37.86 -21.22 8.65
C GLY A 230 37.91 -20.81 10.13
N PHE A 231 37.09 -21.50 10.94
CA PHE A 231 37.08 -21.52 12.40
C PHE A 231 38.45 -21.30 13.06
N THR A 232 38.46 -20.55 14.18
CA THR A 232 39.43 -20.77 15.26
C THR A 232 38.65 -21.03 16.56
N SER A 233 38.78 -22.26 17.03
CA SER A 233 38.52 -22.68 18.41
C SER A 233 39.76 -22.41 19.25
N GLU A 234 39.59 -21.88 20.46
CA GLU A 234 40.49 -22.17 21.58
C GLU A 234 40.05 -23.48 22.25
#